data_AF-A0A955NVI7-F1
#
_entry.id   AF-A0A955NVI7-F1
#
_cell.length_a   1.000
_cell.length_b   1.000
_cell.length_c   1.000
_cell.angle_alpha   90.00
_cell.angle_beta   90.00
_cell.angle_gamma   90.00
#
_symmetry.space_group_name_H-M   'P 1'
#
loop_
_entity.id
_entity.type
_entity.pdbx_description
1 polymer ?
#
loop_
_entity_poly.entity_id
_entity_poly.type
_entity_poly.pdbx_seq_one_letter_code
_entity_poly.pdbx_strand_id
1 'polypeptide(L)' 'RMWMEEHLGDKKVNIERSEEAIKSGAQQVAVACPFCKTMLTDGLKEKNKEDMRVKDVAELLAEKLK' A
#
# COMPACT_ATOMS: atom_id res chain seq x y z
N ARG A 1 14.47 2.81 -16.10
CA ARG A 1 14.99 1.51 -15.61
C ARG A 1 14.05 1.04 -14.51
N MET A 2 13.28 -0.01 -14.78
CA MET A 2 12.27 -0.56 -13.84
C MET A 2 12.80 -1.82 -13.11
N TRP A 3 14.06 -2.17 -13.35
CA TRP A 3 14.75 -3.29 -12.72
C TRP A 3 15.78 -2.73 -11.76
N MET A 4 15.40 -2.72 -10.48
CA MET A 4 16.30 -2.52 -9.35
C MET A 4 16.37 -3.91 -8.71
N GLU A 5 17.51 -4.59 -8.83
CA GLU A 5 17.74 -5.84 -8.12
C GLU A 5 17.76 -5.52 -6.63
N GLU A 6 16.64 -5.75 -5.95
CA GLU A 6 16.54 -5.54 -4.51
C GLU A 6 17.48 -6.53 -3.81
N HIS A 7 18.48 -5.97 -3.12
CA HIS A 7 19.42 -6.73 -2.31
C HIS A 7 19.13 -6.55 -0.84
N LEU A 8 19.64 -7.52 -0.08
CA LEU A 8 19.32 -7.66 1.32
C LEU A 8 19.54 -6.39 2.13
N GLY A 9 18.68 -6.06 3.10
CA GLY A 9 17.98 -6.92 4.09
C GLY A 9 16.71 -7.74 3.75
N ASP A 10 16.43 -7.99 2.47
CA ASP A 10 15.68 -9.09 1.80
C ASP A 10 14.19 -8.93 1.62
N LYS A 11 13.67 -7.84 2.16
CA LYS A 11 12.27 -7.58 2.05
C LYS A 11 12.03 -6.35 1.24
N LYS A 12 11.37 -6.56 0.11
CA LYS A 12 10.89 -5.48 -0.74
C LYS A 12 10.08 -4.50 0.10
N VAL A 13 10.25 -3.20 -0.15
CA VAL A 13 9.59 -2.17 0.65
C VAL A 13 8.07 -2.27 0.58
N ASN A 14 7.52 -2.67 -0.57
CA ASN A 14 6.09 -2.93 -0.72
C ASN A 14 5.62 -4.02 0.24
N ILE A 15 6.41 -5.09 0.40
CA ILE A 15 6.10 -6.21 1.27
C ILE A 15 6.23 -5.86 2.75
N GLU A 16 7.27 -5.12 3.15
CA GLU A 16 7.42 -4.68 4.54
C GLU A 16 6.25 -3.77 4.96
N ARG A 17 5.97 -2.73 4.17
CA ARG A 17 4.92 -1.75 4.50
C ARG A 17 3.52 -2.36 4.47
N SER A 18 3.25 -3.27 3.54
CA SER A 18 1.97 -3.99 3.51
C SER A 18 1.81 -4.88 4.74
N GLU A 19 2.87 -5.51 5.24
CA GLU A 19 2.78 -6.28 6.49
C GLU A 19 2.58 -5.40 7.72
N GLU A 20 3.24 -4.25 7.82
CA GLU A 20 2.98 -3.26 8.87
C GLU A 20 1.51 -2.82 8.86
N ALA A 21 0.99 -2.53 7.67
CA ALA A 21 -0.40 -2.15 7.46
C ALA A 21 -1.37 -3.25 7.90
N ILE A 22 -1.12 -4.51 7.52
CA ILE A 22 -1.94 -5.67 7.93
C ILE A 22 -1.88 -5.87 9.46
N LYS A 23 -0.70 -5.77 10.06
CA LYS A 23 -0.50 -5.94 11.52
C LYS A 23 -1.23 -4.87 12.34
N SER A 24 -1.45 -3.69 11.77
CA SER A 24 -2.21 -2.63 12.44
C SER A 24 -3.69 -2.97 12.68
N GLY A 25 -4.24 -3.97 11.97
CA GLY A 25 -5.65 -4.32 12.02
C GLY A 25 -6.58 -3.32 11.30
N ALA A 26 -6.01 -2.32 10.62
CA ALA A 26 -6.78 -1.39 9.80
C ALA A 26 -7.45 -2.11 8.61
N GLN A 27 -8.64 -1.65 8.23
CA GLN A 27 -9.34 -2.13 7.03
C GLN A 27 -8.99 -1.30 5.78
N GLN A 28 -8.37 -0.14 5.98
CA GLN A 28 -8.04 0.80 4.92
C GLN A 28 -6.75 1.54 5.24
N VAL A 29 -5.91 1.74 4.23
CA VAL A 29 -4.71 2.60 4.26
C VAL A 29 -4.98 3.84 3.43
N ALA A 30 -4.71 5.01 4.01
CA ALA A 30 -4.71 6.28 3.29
C ALA A 30 -3.28 6.65 2.88
N VAL A 31 -3.10 7.14 1.66
CA VAL A 31 -1.83 7.65 1.15
C VAL A 31 -2.01 9.04 0.54
N ALA A 32 -0.93 9.80 0.42
CA ALA A 32 -0.92 11.11 -0.26
C ALA A 32 0.04 11.12 -1.46
N CYS A 33 0.41 9.94 -1.96
CA CYS A 33 1.37 9.77 -3.04
C CYS A 33 0.90 8.64 -3.98
N PRO A 34 0.82 8.89 -5.30
CA PRO A 34 0.37 7.90 -6.27
C PRO A 34 1.31 6.69 -6.35
N PHE A 35 2.62 6.90 -6.15
CA PHE A 35 3.58 5.80 -6.10
C PHE A 35 3.32 4.88 -4.90
N CYS A 36 3.07 5.45 -3.72
CA CYS A 36 2.74 4.67 -2.53
C CYS A 36 1.42 3.90 -2.69
N LYS A 37 0.44 4.47 -3.42
CA LYS A 37 -0.82 3.78 -3.74
C LYS A 37 -0.53 2.50 -4.54
N THR A 38 0.22 2.60 -5.63
CA THR A 38 0.60 1.43 -6.45
C THR A 38 1.43 0.45 -5.64
N MET A 39 2.46 0.93 -4.94
CA MET A 39 3.36 0.11 -4.12
C MET A 39 2.60 -0.73 -3.09
N LEU A 40 1.72 -0.11 -2.28
CA LEU A 40 0.96 -0.83 -1.26
C LEU A 40 -0.11 -1.74 -1.87
N THR A 41 -0.74 -1.33 -2.97
CA THR A 41 -1.70 -2.18 -3.68
C THR A 41 -1.02 -3.47 -4.17
N ASP A 42 0.17 -3.35 -4.78
CA ASP A 42 0.94 -4.50 -5.24
C ASP A 42 1.42 -5.37 -4.06
N GLY A 43 1.91 -4.76 -2.99
CA GLY A 43 2.35 -5.48 -1.79
C GLY A 43 1.20 -6.22 -1.08
N LEU A 44 0.01 -5.62 -0.99
CA LEU A 44 -1.18 -6.27 -0.42
C LEU A 44 -1.68 -7.41 -1.30
N LYS A 45 -1.63 -7.24 -2.63
CA LYS A 45 -1.92 -8.31 -3.58
C LYS A 45 -0.98 -9.50 -3.41
N GLU A 46 0.32 -9.26 -3.30
CA GLU A 46 1.30 -10.32 -3.05
C GLU A 46 1.09 -11.02 -1.69
N LYS A 47 0.47 -10.34 -0.72
CA LYS A 47 0.09 -10.90 0.59
C LYS A 47 -1.33 -11.48 0.65
N ASN A 48 -2.06 -11.55 -0.47
CA ASN A 48 -3.46 -11.97 -0.54
C ASN A 48 -4.38 -11.19 0.44
N LYS A 49 -4.15 -9.88 0.53
CA LYS A 49 -4.87 -8.93 1.42
C LYS A 49 -5.51 -7.79 0.63
N GLU A 50 -6.07 -8.13 -0.53
CA GLU A 50 -6.78 -7.20 -1.42
C GLU A 50 -8.11 -6.68 -0.82
N ASP A 51 -8.57 -7.29 0.28
CA ASP A 51 -9.69 -6.81 1.10
C ASP A 51 -9.37 -5.49 1.83
N MET A 52 -8.09 -5.23 2.11
CA MET A 52 -7.63 -3.96 2.68
C MET A 52 -7.55 -2.89 1.58
N ARG A 53 -8.33 -1.82 1.72
CA ARG A 53 -8.42 -0.76 0.69
C ARG A 53 -7.24 0.22 0.79
N VAL A 54 -6.62 0.57 -0.34
CA VAL A 54 -5.63 1.65 -0.41
C VAL A 54 -6.25 2.84 -1.15
N LYS A 55 -6.39 3.98 -0.47
CA LYS A 55 -7.01 5.19 -1.03
C LYS A 55 -6.10 6.40 -0.88
N ASP A 56 -6.19 7.31 -1.85
CA ASP A 56 -5.61 8.63 -1.72
C ASP A 56 -6.44 9.49 -0.75
N VAL A 57 -5.79 10.37 0.02
CA VAL A 57 -6.47 11.30 0.93
C VAL A 57 -7.48 12.20 0.22
N ALA A 58 -7.24 12.57 -1.04
CA ALA A 58 -8.20 13.32 -1.85
C ALA A 58 -9.44 12.50 -2.22
N GLU A 59 -9.29 11.18 -2.45
CA GLU A 59 -10.43 10.29 -2.68
C GLU A 59 -11.30 10.20 -1.41
N LEU A 60 -10.67 10.11 -0.24
CA LEU A 60 -11.38 10.10 1.05
C LEU A 60 -12.14 11.39 1.29
N LEU A 61 -11.53 12.54 0.98
CA LEU A 61 -12.20 13.83 1.09
C LEU A 61 -13.39 13.90 0.12
N ALA A 62 -13.21 13.51 -1.14
CA ALA A 62 -14.26 13.52 -2.15
C ALA A 62 -15.47 12.64 -1.77
N GLU A 63 -15.25 11.51 -1.08
CA GLU A 63 -16.32 10.66 -0.55
C GLU A 63 -17.14 11.30 0.57
N LYS A 64 -16.61 12.31 1.25
CA LYS A 64 -17.27 13.05 2.34
C LYS A 64 -17.88 14.38 1.90
N LEU A 65 -17.56 14.84 0.70
CA LEU A 65 -18.13 16.05 0.11
C LEU A 65 -19.47 15.80 -0.59
N LYS A 66 -19.95 14.55 -0.62
CA LYS A 66 -21.27 14.14 -1.10
C LYS A 66 -22.16 13.78 0.09
#